data_AF-A0A9E0TL21-F1
#
_entry.id   AF-A0A9E0TL21-F1
#
_cell.length_a   1.000
_cell.length_b   1.000
_cell.length_c   1.000
_cell.angle_alpha   90.00
_cell.angle_beta   90.00
_cell.angle_gamma   90.00
#
_symmetry.space_group_name_H-M   'P 1'
#
loop_
_entity.id
_entity.type
_entity.pdbx_description
1 polymer ?
#
loop_
_entity_poly.entity_id
_entity_poly.type
_entity_poly.pdbx_seq_one_letter_code
_entity_poly.pdbx_strand_id
1 'polypeptide(L)'
;LRQHPDFAASLRGELDYGGAHAIASGDLEDGELNLDESRDGKSLYAFWTGQLVPARCGREIRGTWEQVPKAGQPALKSPFVLRRVDGGDRW
;
A
#
# COMPACT_ATOMS: atom_id res chain seq x y z
N LEU A 1 -2.23 -1.18 8.02
CA LEU A 1 -1.62 0.17 7.87
C LEU A 1 -2.29 1.13 8.83
N ARG A 2 -1.52 2.07 9.39
CA ARG A 2 -1.99 3.14 10.28
C ARG A 2 -1.20 4.42 10.01
N GLN A 3 -1.70 5.55 10.48
CA GLN A 3 -0.94 6.80 10.46
C GLN A 3 0.42 6.61 11.16
N HIS A 4 1.47 7.22 10.59
CA HIS A 4 2.81 7.21 11.17
C HIS A 4 2.83 8.07 12.45
N PRO A 5 3.42 7.57 13.56
CA PRO A 5 3.37 8.27 14.85
C PRO A 5 3.99 9.68 14.81
N ASP A 6 5.07 9.84 14.05
CA ASP A 6 5.80 11.11 13.95
C ASP A 6 5.43 11.97 12.73
N PHE A 7 4.72 11.40 11.75
CA PHE A 7 4.45 12.04 10.45
C PHE A 7 2.98 11.85 10.07
N ALA A 8 2.12 12.81 10.44
CA ALA A 8 0.67 12.68 10.30
C ALA A 8 0.18 12.49 8.84
N ALA A 9 0.95 12.99 7.87
CA ALA A 9 0.66 12.81 6.44
C ALA A 9 1.07 11.42 5.90
N SER A 10 1.78 10.62 6.69
CA SER A 10 2.32 9.34 6.24
C SER A 10 1.60 8.16 6.89
N LEU A 11 1.57 7.05 6.17
CA LEU A 11 1.13 5.74 6.59
C LEU A 11 2.33 4.84 6.84
N ARG A 12 2.21 3.94 7.80
CA ARG A 12 3.13 2.82 8.00
C ARG A 12 2.40 1.60 8.55
N GLY A 13 2.89 0.42 8.22
CA GLY A 13 2.48 -0.81 8.89
C GLY A 13 2.95 -2.05 8.18
N GLU A 14 2.36 -3.17 8.58
CA GLU A 14 2.62 -4.49 8.02
C GLU A 14 1.57 -4.83 6.95
N LEU A 15 1.99 -5.65 5.98
CA LEU A 15 1.19 -6.20 4.89
C LEU A 15 1.35 -7.72 4.89
N ASP A 16 0.24 -8.44 4.92
CA ASP A 16 0.19 -9.89 4.77
C ASP A 16 -0.61 -10.24 3.51
N TYR A 17 0.06 -10.81 2.50
CA TYR A 17 -0.57 -11.16 1.23
C TYR A 17 0.20 -12.27 0.51
N GLY A 18 -0.51 -13.18 -0.16
CA GLY A 18 0.14 -14.23 -0.97
C GLY A 18 1.15 -15.09 -0.20
N GLY A 19 1.00 -15.24 1.12
CA GLY A 19 1.95 -15.95 2.00
C GLY A 19 3.23 -15.18 2.33
N ALA A 20 3.36 -13.92 1.88
CA ALA A 20 4.44 -13.03 2.24
C ALA A 20 4.02 -12.09 3.39
N HIS A 21 4.98 -11.82 4.27
CA HIS A 21 4.91 -10.76 5.26
C HIS A 21 5.85 -9.63 4.81
N ALA A 22 5.38 -8.40 4.84
CA ALA A 22 6.15 -7.23 4.45
C ALA A 22 5.81 -6.03 5.35
N ILE A 23 6.68 -5.03 5.34
CA ILE A 23 6.36 -3.70 5.85
C ILE A 23 6.15 -2.74 4.69
N ALA A 24 5.32 -1.73 4.90
CA ALA A 24 5.15 -0.66 3.93
C ALA A 24 5.03 0.70 4.60
N SER A 25 5.44 1.72 3.86
CA SER A 25 5.30 3.13 4.23
C SER A 25 4.97 3.97 3.00
N GLY A 26 4.26 5.06 3.20
CA GLY A 26 3.91 5.99 2.13
C GLY A 26 2.80 6.93 2.59
N ASP A 27 1.85 7.25 1.74
CA ASP A 27 0.81 8.24 2.01
C ASP A 27 -0.52 7.92 1.31
N LEU A 28 -1.56 8.65 1.71
CA LEU A 28 -2.86 8.70 1.06
C LEU A 28 -3.26 10.18 0.96
N GLU A 29 -3.03 10.80 -0.19
CA GLU A 29 -3.27 12.23 -0.44
C GLU A 29 -4.20 12.40 -1.64
N ASP A 30 -5.21 13.28 -1.52
CA ASP A 30 -6.23 13.52 -2.56
C ASP A 30 -6.89 12.25 -3.15
N GLY A 31 -6.93 11.18 -2.34
CA GLY A 31 -7.49 9.88 -2.75
C GLY A 31 -6.51 8.98 -3.51
N GLU A 32 -5.29 9.43 -3.79
CA GLU A 32 -4.20 8.61 -4.31
C GLU A 32 -3.44 7.94 -3.17
N LEU A 33 -3.25 6.62 -3.27
CA LEU A 33 -2.44 5.84 -2.34
C LEU A 33 -1.09 5.53 -3.00
N ASN A 34 0.00 5.83 -2.32
CA ASN A 34 1.35 5.48 -2.73
C ASN A 34 2.03 4.78 -1.55
N LEU A 35 2.51 3.54 -1.74
CA LEU A 35 3.27 2.82 -0.71
C LEU A 35 4.51 2.15 -1.30
N ASP A 36 5.59 2.24 -0.56
CA ASP A 36 6.83 1.50 -0.75
C ASP A 36 6.83 0.28 0.15
N GLU A 37 6.92 -0.91 -0.45
CA GLU A 37 7.01 -2.19 0.25
C GLU A 37 8.47 -2.60 0.45
N SER A 38 8.78 -3.10 1.64
CA SER A 38 10.02 -3.82 1.92
C SER A 38 9.73 -5.15 2.60
N ARG A 39 10.47 -6.19 2.21
CA ARG A 39 10.38 -7.53 2.81
C ARG A 39 11.49 -7.84 3.80
N ASP A 40 12.57 -7.07 3.77
CA ASP A 40 13.73 -7.18 4.66
C ASP A 40 13.88 -5.96 5.58
N GLY A 41 12.98 -4.98 5.46
CA GLY A 41 13.00 -3.71 6.17
C GLY A 41 14.12 -2.76 5.75
N LYS A 42 14.80 -3.03 4.63
CA LYS A 42 15.99 -2.28 4.17
C LYS A 42 15.88 -1.91 2.71
N SER A 43 15.54 -2.88 1.87
CA SER A 43 15.52 -2.77 0.42
C SER A 43 14.08 -2.57 -0.05
N LEU A 44 13.91 -1.71 -1.06
CA LEU A 44 12.64 -1.57 -1.75
C LEU A 44 12.35 -2.84 -2.55
N TYR A 45 11.17 -3.41 -2.35
CA TYR A 45 10.74 -4.63 -3.01
C TYR A 45 9.66 -4.37 -4.07
N ALA A 46 8.69 -3.53 -3.76
CA ALA A 46 7.58 -3.23 -4.66
C ALA A 46 6.92 -1.88 -4.35
N PHE A 47 6.19 -1.37 -5.32
CA PHE A 47 5.35 -0.18 -5.22
C PHE A 47 3.88 -0.60 -5.20
N TRP A 48 3.08 0.10 -4.41
CA TRP A 48 1.63 0.04 -4.44
C TRP A 48 1.10 1.41 -4.84
N THR A 49 0.40 1.51 -5.95
CA THR A 49 -0.26 2.75 -6.39
C THR A 49 -1.74 2.49 -6.59
N GLY A 50 -2.60 3.27 -5.95
CA GLY A 50 -4.04 3.06 -6.01
C GLY A 50 -4.86 4.33 -5.85
N GLN A 51 -6.16 4.18 -6.07
CA GLN A 51 -7.12 5.28 -5.99
C GLN A 51 -8.29 4.87 -5.10
N LEU A 52 -8.70 5.80 -4.23
CA LEU A 52 -9.87 5.70 -3.40
C LEU A 52 -11.11 5.65 -4.28
N VAL A 53 -12.03 4.72 -4.01
CA VAL A 53 -13.28 4.60 -4.76
C VAL A 53 -14.36 5.43 -4.06
N PRO A 54 -14.79 6.59 -4.61
CA PRO A 54 -15.71 7.49 -3.91
C PRO A 54 -17.08 6.84 -3.64
N ALA A 55 -17.56 6.03 -4.59
CA ALA A 55 -18.82 5.29 -4.50
C ALA A 55 -18.86 4.27 -3.33
N ARG A 56 -17.74 4.01 -2.66
CA ARG A 56 -17.64 3.12 -1.50
C ARG A 56 -17.40 3.88 -0.20
N CYS A 57 -17.81 5.15 -0.14
CA CYS A 57 -17.65 6.03 1.03
C CYS A 57 -16.20 6.10 1.54
N GLY A 58 -15.23 6.02 0.62
CA GLY A 58 -13.81 6.03 0.99
C GLY A 58 -13.32 4.79 1.74
N ARG A 59 -14.02 3.66 1.63
CA ARG A 59 -13.65 2.41 2.34
C ARG A 59 -12.90 1.40 1.48
N GLU A 60 -12.76 1.67 0.19
CA GLU A 60 -12.10 0.79 -0.76
C GLU A 60 -11.10 1.58 -1.60
N ILE A 61 -9.88 1.05 -1.71
CA ILE A 61 -8.85 1.54 -2.63
C ILE A 61 -8.58 0.42 -3.63
N ARG A 62 -8.46 0.77 -4.90
CA ARG A 62 -8.10 -0.16 -5.98
C ARG A 62 -6.85 0.34 -6.67
N GLY A 63 -5.96 -0.57 -7.03
CA GLY A 63 -4.68 -0.16 -7.58
C GLY A 63 -3.87 -1.29 -8.17
N THR A 64 -2.61 -0.97 -8.44
CA THR A 64 -1.59 -1.87 -8.97
C THR A 64 -0.46 -2.01 -7.97
N TRP A 65 -0.11 -3.25 -7.70
CA TRP A 65 1.15 -3.64 -7.11
C TRP A 65 2.16 -3.89 -8.22
N GLU A 66 3.36 -3.34 -8.12
CA GLU A 66 4.43 -3.49 -9.10
C GLU A 66 5.75 -3.80 -8.40
N GLN A 67 6.36 -4.94 -8.72
CA GLN A 67 7.67 -5.27 -8.20
C GLN A 67 8.73 -4.36 -8.79
N VAL A 68 9.73 -3.97 -7.98
CA VAL A 68 10.92 -3.28 -8.47
C VAL A 68 11.53 -4.07 -9.63
N PRO A 69 11.68 -3.46 -10.82
CA PRO A 69 12.23 -4.15 -11.98
C PRO A 69 13.64 -4.70 -11.72
N LYS A 70 13.90 -5.91 -12.18
CA LYS A 70 15.23 -6.53 -12.17
C LYS A 70 15.71 -6.71 -13.60
N ALA A 71 16.95 -6.31 -13.87
CA ALA A 71 17.53 -6.44 -15.19
C ALA A 71 17.44 -7.89 -15.69
N GLY A 72 16.92 -8.06 -16.91
CA GLY A 72 16.75 -9.38 -17.52
C GLY A 72 15.54 -10.18 -17.02
N GLN A 73 14.67 -9.61 -16.19
CA GLN A 73 13.41 -10.24 -15.74
C GLN A 73 12.20 -9.44 -16.21
N PRO A 74 11.07 -10.10 -16.56
CA PRO A 74 9.84 -9.38 -16.87
C PRO A 74 9.32 -8.63 -15.63
N ALA A 75 8.70 -7.48 -15.86
CA ALA A 75 8.03 -6.75 -14.79
C ALA A 75 6.87 -7.58 -14.22
N LEU A 76 6.82 -7.70 -12.89
CA LEU A 76 5.69 -8.33 -12.21
C LEU A 76 4.73 -7.25 -11.72
N LYS A 77 3.47 -7.36 -12.15
CA LYS A 77 2.38 -6.48 -11.74
C LYS A 77 1.15 -7.29 -11.35
N SER A 78 0.41 -6.82 -10.37
CA SER A 78 -0.85 -7.44 -9.94
C SER A 78 -1.85 -6.36 -9.53
N PRO A 79 -3.13 -6.45 -9.91
CA PRO A 79 -4.15 -5.59 -9.33
C PRO A 79 -4.36 -5.94 -7.86
N PHE A 80 -4.75 -4.96 -7.06
CA PHE A 80 -5.16 -5.16 -5.67
C PHE A 80 -6.44 -4.40 -5.33
N VAL A 81 -7.10 -4.84 -4.26
CA VAL A 81 -8.18 -4.13 -3.59
C VAL A 81 -7.90 -4.10 -2.10
N LEU A 82 -7.71 -2.91 -1.54
CA LEU A 82 -7.67 -2.70 -0.09
C LEU A 82 -9.05 -2.31 0.40
N ARG A 83 -9.49 -2.94 1.49
CA ARG A 83 -10.75 -2.61 2.15
C ARG A 83 -10.48 -2.29 3.61
N ARG A 84 -11.07 -1.21 4.10
CA ARG A 84 -11.04 -0.90 5.52
C ARG A 84 -11.89 -1.92 6.27
N VAL A 85 -11.26 -2.65 7.18
CA VAL A 85 -11.94 -3.54 8.13
C VAL A 85 -12.60 -2.63 9.17
N ASP A 86 -13.91 -2.74 9.39
CA ASP A 86 -14.63 -1.87 10.32
C ASP A 86 -14.08 -2.05 11.75
N GLY A 87 -13.53 -0.97 12.31
CA GLY A 87 -12.89 -0.96 13.62
C GLY A 87 -12.24 0.36 14.04
N GLY A 88 -12.32 1.42 13.24
CA GLY A 88 -11.83 2.75 13.60
C GLY A 88 -12.43 3.82 12.72
N ASP A 89 -13.25 4.68 13.31
CA ASP A 89 -13.62 5.96 12.72
C ASP A 89 -12.38 6.84 12.68
N ARG A 90 -12.00 7.25 11.46
CA ARG A 90 -10.99 8.25 11.07
C ARG A 90 -9.63 7.71 10.64
N TRP A 91 -9.14 8.36 9.58
CA TRP A 91 -7.72 8.48 9.25
C TRP A 91 -7.10 9.56 10.14
#